data_AF-A0A8B9RPV1-F1
#
_entry.id   AF-A0A8B9RPV1-F1
#
_cell.length_a   1.000
_cell.length_b   1.000
_cell.length_c   1.000
_cell.angle_alpha   90.00
_cell.angle_beta   90.00
_cell.angle_gamma   90.00
#
_symmetry.space_group_name_H-M   'P 1'
#
loop_
_entity.id
_entity.type
_entity.pdbx_description
1 polymer ?
#
loop_
_entity_poly.entity_id
_entity_poly.type
_entity_poly.pdbx_seq_one_letter_code
_entity_poly.pdbx_strand_id
1 'polypeptide(L)'
;MLSDIPLYESPKQLFKQNAVYVVVGGLTGLGFETVKFIAENGGGYIAILSRKIPSNKKQEEMKALQQQYKGSKVVFVQCDVTLTSDVEKAFQSILNIFAGSPIKGVFQSAVVLHDGHLEVLNLADFQKVLNPKVAGTLNLHWATRRQELDYFVCYSSVTSFLGNSTQANYAAANSFLDVFCLYRRNRGLSGQSINWGALNLGVPLKPPLPQAEQVQFPQPLLIALVLQPPSILMAFC
;
A
#
# COMPACT_ATOMS: atom_id res chain seq x y z
N MET A 1 18.94 -14.47 34.71
CA MET A 1 19.40 -14.28 33.33
C MET A 1 18.40 -13.37 32.64
N LEU A 2 18.81 -12.14 32.32
CA LEU A 2 18.08 -11.31 31.37
C LEU A 2 18.18 -12.01 30.01
N SER A 3 17.05 -12.18 29.32
CA SER A 3 16.99 -12.84 28.03
C SER A 3 17.93 -12.18 27.02
N ASP A 4 18.71 -12.96 26.26
CA ASP A 4 19.56 -12.53 25.13
C ASP A 4 18.74 -12.02 23.92
N ILE A 5 17.55 -11.49 24.15
CA ILE A 5 16.73 -10.87 23.11
C ILE A 5 17.36 -9.51 22.83
N PRO A 6 17.96 -9.28 21.66
CA PRO A 6 18.51 -7.98 21.32
C PRO A 6 17.40 -6.94 21.38
N LEU A 7 17.54 -5.95 22.27
CA LEU A 7 16.68 -4.79 22.31
C LEU A 7 16.98 -3.96 21.06
N TYR A 8 16.03 -3.94 20.14
CA TYR A 8 16.15 -3.18 18.91
C TYR A 8 15.94 -1.69 19.18
N GLU A 9 16.94 -0.87 18.86
CA GLU A 9 16.74 0.56 18.73
C GLU A 9 16.04 0.85 17.40
N SER A 10 14.82 1.41 17.46
CA SER A 10 14.12 1.88 16.27
C SER A 10 15.01 2.84 15.49
N PRO A 11 15.15 2.68 14.15
CA PRO A 11 15.93 3.60 13.36
C PRO A 11 15.31 4.99 13.48
N LYS A 12 16.15 6.01 13.65
CA LYS A 12 15.70 7.40 13.83
C LYS A 12 14.88 7.94 12.64
N GLN A 13 15.00 7.33 11.45
CA GLN A 13 14.21 7.67 10.26
C GLN A 13 13.84 6.40 9.48
N LEU A 14 12.55 6.19 9.24
CA LEU A 14 12.02 5.07 8.45
C LEU A 14 12.17 5.32 6.94
N PHE A 15 12.09 6.59 6.51
CA PHE A 15 12.18 6.98 5.11
C PHE A 15 13.36 7.92 4.86
N LYS A 16 13.80 7.95 3.60
CA LYS A 16 14.94 8.75 3.14
C LYS A 16 14.44 10.05 2.52
N GLN A 17 15.15 11.13 2.83
CA GLN A 17 14.84 12.47 2.34
C GLN A 17 15.11 12.64 0.83
N ASN A 18 16.03 11.86 0.26
CA ASN A 18 16.38 11.90 -1.17
C ASN A 18 15.93 10.61 -1.89
N ALA A 19 14.67 10.24 -1.70
CA ALA A 19 14.09 9.06 -2.32
C ALA A 19 12.60 9.26 -2.63
N VAL A 20 12.12 8.51 -3.62
CA VAL A 20 10.73 8.52 -4.07
C VAL A 20 9.96 7.33 -3.54
N TYR A 21 8.77 7.59 -3.00
CA TYR A 21 7.81 6.61 -2.51
C TYR A 21 6.51 6.72 -3.31
N VAL A 22 6.15 5.65 -3.99
CA VAL A 22 4.96 5.59 -4.84
C VAL A 22 3.81 4.96 -4.08
N VAL A 23 2.68 5.67 -3.93
CA VAL A 23 1.49 5.18 -3.23
C VAL A 23 0.32 5.10 -4.20
N VAL A 24 -0.05 3.90 -4.60
CA VAL A 24 -1.19 3.66 -5.49
C VAL A 24 -2.46 3.58 -4.67
N GLY A 25 -3.52 4.28 -5.07
CA GLY A 25 -4.72 4.48 -4.26
C GLY A 25 -4.54 5.54 -3.18
N GLY A 26 -3.46 6.33 -3.24
CA GLY A 26 -3.04 7.28 -2.20
C GLY A 26 -3.94 8.50 -1.98
N LEU A 27 -5.08 8.63 -2.66
CA LEU A 27 -6.00 9.76 -2.48
C LEU A 27 -7.06 9.52 -1.39
N THR A 28 -7.23 8.28 -0.94
CA THR A 28 -8.33 7.89 -0.04
C THR A 28 -7.91 6.84 0.98
N GLY A 29 -8.62 6.80 2.11
CA GLY A 29 -8.51 5.75 3.13
C GLY A 29 -7.07 5.46 3.54
N LEU A 30 -6.73 4.18 3.67
CA LEU A 30 -5.39 3.72 4.03
C LEU A 30 -4.28 4.25 3.12
N GLY A 31 -4.56 4.42 1.83
CA GLY A 31 -3.58 4.96 0.90
C GLY A 31 -3.15 6.37 1.29
N PHE A 32 -4.09 7.24 1.65
CA PHE A 32 -3.76 8.59 2.08
C PHE A 32 -3.12 8.62 3.48
N GLU A 33 -3.53 7.74 4.40
CA GLU A 33 -2.82 7.59 5.69
C GLU A 33 -1.38 7.11 5.48
N THR A 34 -1.12 6.30 4.46
CA THR A 34 0.25 5.90 4.08
C THR A 34 1.06 7.10 3.58
N VAL A 35 0.45 7.99 2.79
CA VAL A 35 1.09 9.24 2.34
C VAL A 35 1.47 10.12 3.54
N LYS A 36 0.54 10.30 4.50
CA LYS A 36 0.82 11.05 5.74
C LYS A 36 1.94 10.40 6.54
N PHE A 37 1.86 9.09 6.74
CA PHE A 37 2.87 8.32 7.48
C PHE A 37 4.26 8.46 6.86
N ILE A 38 4.38 8.41 5.53
CA ILE A 38 5.66 8.61 4.85
C ILE A 38 6.19 10.03 5.10
N ALA A 39 5.34 11.05 4.99
CA ALA A 39 5.74 12.43 5.23
C ALA A 39 6.19 12.67 6.68
N GLU A 40 5.43 12.13 7.64
CA GLU A 40 5.69 12.18 9.08
C GLU A 40 7.03 11.55 9.47
N ASN A 41 7.44 10.50 8.75
CA ASN A 41 8.60 9.69 9.11
C ASN A 41 9.81 9.93 8.19
N GLY A 42 9.90 11.12 7.58
CA GLY A 42 11.11 11.59 6.88
C GLY A 42 11.16 11.29 5.38
N GLY A 43 10.03 10.94 4.76
CA GLY A 43 9.98 10.68 3.33
C GLY A 43 10.11 11.97 2.52
N GLY A 44 11.08 12.01 1.62
CA GLY A 44 11.34 13.19 0.79
C GLY A 44 10.32 13.42 -0.31
N TYR A 45 10.16 12.44 -1.20
CA TYR A 45 9.31 12.56 -2.38
C TYR A 45 8.22 11.50 -2.36
N ILE A 46 6.97 11.93 -2.47
CA ILE A 46 5.81 11.04 -2.44
C ILE A 46 4.99 11.23 -3.71
N ALA A 47 4.84 10.16 -4.49
CA ALA A 47 4.05 10.15 -5.72
C ALA A 47 2.77 9.36 -5.50
N ILE A 48 1.62 10.03 -5.57
CA ILE A 48 0.31 9.40 -5.48
C ILE A 48 -0.16 8.99 -6.87
N LEU A 49 -0.44 7.70 -7.05
CA LEU A 49 -1.05 7.16 -8.26
C LEU A 49 -2.54 6.90 -8.05
N SER A 50 -3.38 7.43 -8.93
CA SER A 50 -4.81 7.16 -8.95
C SER A 50 -5.41 7.47 -10.32
N ARG A 51 -6.44 6.70 -10.70
CA ARG A 51 -7.26 6.97 -11.90
C ARG A 51 -8.06 8.26 -11.79
N LYS A 52 -8.57 8.53 -10.58
CA LYS A 52 -9.38 9.71 -10.28
C LYS A 52 -8.48 10.89 -9.99
N ILE A 53 -8.77 12.02 -10.63
CA ILE A 53 -8.15 13.31 -10.35
C ILE A 53 -8.57 13.76 -8.95
N PRO A 54 -7.65 14.28 -8.11
CA PRO A 54 -7.98 14.76 -6.77
C PRO A 54 -8.92 15.97 -6.85
N SER A 55 -9.97 15.95 -6.03
CA SER A 55 -10.86 17.11 -5.84
C SER A 55 -10.12 18.29 -5.22
N ASN A 56 -10.66 19.50 -5.34
CA ASN A 56 -10.06 20.71 -4.74
C ASN A 56 -9.74 20.53 -3.25
N LYS A 57 -10.70 19.98 -2.48
CA LYS A 57 -10.50 19.65 -1.06
C LYS A 57 -9.32 18.70 -0.85
N LYS A 58 -9.18 17.65 -1.67
CA LYS A 58 -8.05 16.71 -1.55
C LYS A 58 -6.73 17.37 -1.94
N GLN A 59 -6.73 18.26 -2.93
CA GLN A 59 -5.54 19.05 -3.28
C GLN A 59 -5.13 19.99 -2.13
N GLU A 60 -6.08 20.61 -1.44
CA GLU A 60 -5.82 21.41 -0.23
C GLU A 60 -5.23 20.57 0.89
N GLU A 61 -5.78 19.37 1.16
CA GLU A 61 -5.22 18.44 2.14
C GLU A 61 -3.78 18.04 1.81
N MET A 62 -3.47 17.77 0.53
CA MET A 62 -2.12 17.47 0.08
C MET A 62 -1.16 18.67 0.22
N LYS A 63 -1.65 19.89 0.01
CA LYS A 63 -0.86 21.12 0.21
C LYS A 63 -0.58 21.36 1.70
N ALA A 64 -1.60 21.21 2.55
CA ALA A 64 -1.46 21.34 4.00
C ALA A 64 -0.44 20.33 4.55
N LEU A 65 -0.47 19.09 4.07
CA LEU A 65 0.51 18.06 4.47
C LEU A 65 1.95 18.47 4.14
N GLN A 66 2.18 19.02 2.95
CA GLN A 66 3.51 19.51 2.53
C GLN A 66 3.96 20.73 3.34
N GLN A 67 3.04 21.60 3.74
CA GLN A 67 3.35 22.75 4.60
C GLN A 67 3.74 22.30 6.02
N GLN A 68 3.05 21.29 6.54
CA GLN A 68 3.32 20.70 7.85
C GLN A 68 4.67 19.97 7.87
N TYR A 69 4.96 19.18 6.84
CA TYR A 69 6.21 18.42 6.70
C TYR A 69 7.07 18.99 5.57
N LYS A 70 7.77 20.10 5.85
CA LYS A 70 8.52 20.88 4.85
C LYS A 70 9.58 20.09 4.06
N GLY A 71 10.04 18.95 4.57
CA GLY A 71 10.95 18.06 3.86
C GLY A 71 10.24 17.24 2.76
N SER A 72 8.93 17.05 2.86
CA SER A 72 8.16 16.16 2.01
C SER A 72 7.49 16.93 0.87
N LYS A 73 7.69 16.45 -0.36
CA LYS A 73 6.99 16.94 -1.55
C LYS A 73 6.05 15.85 -2.06
N VAL A 74 4.77 16.18 -2.16
CA VAL A 74 3.70 15.26 -2.55
C VAL A 74 3.17 15.67 -3.92
N VAL A 75 3.22 14.76 -4.88
CA VAL A 75 2.69 14.97 -6.24
C VAL A 75 1.65 13.94 -6.57
N PHE A 76 0.69 14.32 -7.41
CA PHE A 76 -0.28 13.41 -8.00
C PHE A 76 0.11 13.12 -9.45
N VAL A 77 0.06 11.84 -9.84
CA VAL A 77 0.20 11.40 -11.22
C VAL A 77 -0.99 10.52 -11.53
N GLN A 78 -1.77 10.90 -12.55
CA GLN A 78 -2.92 10.11 -12.97
C GLN A 78 -2.43 8.78 -13.56
N CYS A 79 -2.96 7.67 -13.06
CA CYS A 79 -2.55 6.34 -13.49
C CYS A 79 -3.63 5.29 -13.17
N ASP A 80 -4.04 4.54 -14.18
CA ASP A 80 -4.66 3.22 -14.05
C ASP A 80 -3.57 2.15 -13.95
N VAL A 81 -3.33 1.69 -12.73
CA VAL A 81 -2.32 0.69 -12.44
C VAL A 81 -2.56 -0.64 -13.18
N THR A 82 -3.78 -0.90 -13.63
CA THR A 82 -4.11 -2.13 -14.38
C THR A 82 -3.61 -2.11 -15.82
N LEU A 83 -3.26 -0.93 -16.35
CA LEU A 83 -2.74 -0.75 -17.70
C LEU A 83 -1.22 -0.57 -17.68
N THR A 84 -0.48 -1.49 -18.31
CA THR A 84 0.98 -1.45 -18.35
C THR A 84 1.51 -0.13 -18.92
N SER A 85 0.93 0.34 -20.02
CA SER A 85 1.35 1.59 -20.68
C SER A 85 1.14 2.83 -19.80
N ASP A 86 0.14 2.81 -18.92
CA ASP A 86 -0.14 3.93 -18.03
C ASP A 86 0.79 3.94 -16.82
N VAL A 87 1.14 2.75 -16.30
CA VAL A 87 2.18 2.60 -15.27
C VAL A 87 3.54 3.05 -15.81
N GLU A 88 3.91 2.65 -17.02
CA GLU A 88 5.18 3.08 -17.65
C GLU A 88 5.26 4.60 -17.79
N LYS A 89 4.21 5.24 -18.30
CA LYS A 89 4.13 6.70 -18.41
C LYS A 89 4.19 7.38 -17.04
N ALA A 90 3.48 6.85 -16.04
CA ALA A 90 3.48 7.40 -14.70
C ALA A 90 4.87 7.32 -14.06
N PHE A 91 5.57 6.19 -14.18
CA PHE A 91 6.93 6.03 -13.65
C PHE A 91 7.93 6.93 -14.37
N GLN A 92 7.82 7.11 -15.70
CA GLN A 92 8.64 8.08 -16.42
C GLN A 92 8.38 9.52 -15.94
N SER A 93 7.11 9.89 -15.75
CA SER A 93 6.75 11.21 -15.22
C SER A 93 7.33 11.43 -13.82
N ILE A 94 7.23 10.44 -12.93
CA ILE A 94 7.80 10.47 -11.58
C ILE A 94 9.32 10.68 -11.62
N LEU A 95 10.03 9.93 -12.47
CA LEU A 95 11.48 10.06 -12.61
C LEU A 95 11.89 11.43 -13.16
N ASN A 96 11.07 12.04 -14.02
CA ASN A 96 11.31 13.40 -14.51
C ASN A 96 11.05 14.47 -13.44
N ILE A 97 9.96 14.33 -12.67
CA ILE A 97 9.59 15.26 -11.60
C ILE A 97 10.62 15.25 -10.47
N PHE A 98 11.17 14.07 -10.15
CA PHE A 98 12.15 13.85 -9.10
C PHE A 98 13.49 13.36 -9.67
N ALA A 99 13.99 14.08 -10.69
CA ALA A 99 15.23 13.74 -11.36
C ALA A 99 16.38 13.54 -10.37
N GLY A 100 17.12 12.44 -10.52
CA GLY A 100 18.26 12.08 -9.66
C GLY A 100 17.88 11.41 -8.34
N SER A 101 16.59 11.25 -8.03
CA SER A 101 16.13 10.58 -6.81
C SER A 101 15.71 9.12 -7.08
N PRO A 102 16.28 8.12 -6.41
CA PRO A 102 15.89 6.73 -6.60
C PRO A 102 14.48 6.47 -6.06
N ILE A 103 13.74 5.57 -6.73
CA ILE A 103 12.51 5.02 -6.18
C ILE A 103 12.90 3.98 -5.14
N LYS A 104 12.47 4.17 -3.89
CA LYS A 104 12.79 3.28 -2.76
C LYS A 104 11.58 2.60 -2.15
N GLY A 105 10.36 3.02 -2.50
CA GLY A 105 9.17 2.33 -2.03
C GLY A 105 8.00 2.34 -2.99
N VAL A 106 7.24 1.25 -2.98
CA VAL A 106 5.93 1.12 -3.63
C VAL A 106 4.93 0.58 -2.63
N PHE A 107 3.80 1.27 -2.50
CA PHE A 107 2.68 0.90 -1.63
C PHE A 107 1.43 0.71 -2.48
N GLN A 108 1.02 -0.55 -2.64
CA GLN A 108 -0.17 -0.91 -3.39
C GLN A 108 -1.38 -0.98 -2.46
N SER A 109 -2.12 0.13 -2.38
CA SER A 109 -3.35 0.25 -1.59
C SER A 109 -4.62 0.30 -2.45
N ALA A 110 -4.49 0.12 -3.77
CA ALA A 110 -5.62 0.14 -4.68
C ALA A 110 -6.61 -0.99 -4.37
N VAL A 111 -7.88 -0.62 -4.22
CA VAL A 111 -8.98 -1.55 -3.95
C VAL A 111 -10.23 -1.16 -4.72
N VAL A 112 -10.92 -2.17 -5.21
CA VAL A 112 -12.29 -2.11 -5.74
C VAL A 112 -13.04 -3.27 -5.10
N LEU A 113 -14.24 -3.01 -4.60
CA LEU A 113 -15.10 -4.02 -3.98
C LEU A 113 -16.32 -4.28 -4.85
N HIS A 114 -16.74 -5.53 -4.85
CA HIS A 114 -17.98 -5.98 -5.47
C HIS A 114 -18.42 -7.26 -4.78
N ASP A 115 -19.13 -7.09 -3.67
CA ASP A 115 -19.57 -8.19 -2.83
C ASP A 115 -20.77 -8.90 -3.46
N GLY A 116 -20.77 -10.22 -3.41
CA GLY A 116 -21.84 -11.07 -3.92
C GLY A 116 -21.61 -12.52 -3.54
N HIS A 117 -22.70 -13.28 -3.41
CA HIS A 117 -22.61 -14.73 -3.27
C HIS A 117 -22.00 -15.32 -4.54
N LEU A 118 -21.22 -16.40 -4.38
CA LEU A 118 -20.49 -17.03 -5.48
C LEU A 118 -21.41 -17.44 -6.64
N GLU A 119 -22.65 -17.83 -6.34
CA GLU A 119 -23.68 -18.21 -7.32
C GLU A 119 -24.19 -17.04 -8.19
N VAL A 120 -24.01 -15.79 -7.76
CA VAL A 120 -24.46 -14.58 -8.48
C VAL A 120 -23.29 -13.88 -9.19
N LEU A 121 -22.07 -14.02 -8.67
CA LEU A 121 -20.89 -13.39 -9.24
C LEU A 121 -20.56 -13.97 -10.63
N ASN A 122 -20.37 -13.10 -11.61
CA ASN A 122 -19.86 -13.49 -12.92
C ASN A 122 -18.36 -13.17 -13.08
N LEU A 123 -17.78 -13.59 -14.20
CA LEU A 123 -16.35 -13.38 -14.48
C LEU A 123 -15.95 -11.90 -14.49
N ALA A 124 -16.81 -11.01 -14.99
CA ALA A 124 -16.52 -9.57 -15.02
C ALA A 124 -16.47 -8.97 -13.61
N ASP A 125 -17.31 -9.45 -12.69
CA ASP A 125 -17.29 -9.03 -11.29
C ASP A 125 -15.99 -9.47 -10.58
N PHE A 126 -15.53 -10.69 -10.87
CA PHE A 126 -14.21 -11.16 -10.43
C PHE A 126 -13.10 -10.28 -11.01
N GLN A 127 -13.04 -10.11 -12.33
CA GLN A 127 -12.01 -9.31 -12.99
C GLN A 127 -11.96 -7.88 -12.43
N LYS A 128 -13.11 -7.27 -12.17
CA LYS A 128 -13.21 -5.92 -11.58
C LYS A 128 -12.53 -5.81 -10.21
N VAL A 129 -12.65 -6.84 -9.36
CA VAL A 129 -12.04 -6.88 -8.02
C VAL A 129 -10.58 -7.32 -8.08
N LEU A 130 -10.26 -8.31 -8.92
CA LEU A 130 -8.91 -8.85 -9.05
C LEU A 130 -7.97 -7.88 -9.73
N ASN A 131 -8.35 -7.25 -10.84
CA ASN A 131 -7.43 -6.50 -11.72
C ASN A 131 -6.59 -5.44 -10.98
N PRO A 132 -7.14 -4.58 -10.11
CA PRO A 132 -6.33 -3.62 -9.38
C PRO A 132 -5.23 -4.28 -8.52
N LYS A 133 -5.51 -5.43 -7.89
CA LYS A 133 -4.56 -6.12 -7.01
C LYS A 133 -3.64 -7.07 -7.76
N VAL A 134 -4.13 -7.76 -8.79
CA VAL A 134 -3.36 -8.76 -9.53
C VAL A 134 -2.55 -8.08 -10.63
N ALA A 135 -3.22 -7.63 -11.70
CA ALA A 135 -2.57 -6.96 -12.82
C ALA A 135 -1.82 -5.71 -12.38
N GLY A 136 -2.42 -4.92 -11.47
CA GLY A 136 -1.77 -3.74 -10.90
C GLY A 136 -0.46 -4.03 -10.21
N THR A 137 -0.42 -5.03 -9.34
CA THR A 137 0.82 -5.39 -8.62
C THR A 137 1.88 -5.97 -9.56
N LEU A 138 1.48 -6.75 -10.57
CA LEU A 138 2.39 -7.25 -11.59
C LEU A 138 3.01 -6.11 -12.40
N ASN A 139 2.21 -5.14 -12.84
CA ASN A 139 2.70 -3.96 -13.56
C ASN A 139 3.70 -3.16 -12.71
N LEU A 140 3.39 -2.93 -11.42
CA LEU A 140 4.30 -2.26 -10.49
C LEU A 140 5.60 -3.04 -10.29
N HIS A 141 5.53 -4.37 -10.19
CA HIS A 141 6.72 -5.22 -10.11
C HIS A 141 7.60 -5.06 -11.35
N TRP A 142 7.03 -5.13 -12.56
CA TRP A 142 7.80 -4.98 -13.79
C TRP A 142 8.41 -3.58 -13.92
N ALA A 143 7.66 -2.53 -13.58
CA ALA A 143 8.13 -1.15 -13.60
C ALA A 143 9.28 -0.89 -12.60
N THR A 144 9.37 -1.68 -11.53
CA THR A 144 10.38 -1.50 -10.47
C THR A 144 11.41 -2.62 -10.38
N ARG A 145 11.41 -3.61 -11.28
CA ARG A 145 12.28 -4.79 -11.19
C ARG A 145 13.78 -4.49 -11.18
N ARG A 146 14.18 -3.32 -11.72
CA ARG A 146 15.57 -2.84 -11.79
C ARG A 146 15.90 -1.81 -10.70
N GLN A 147 14.95 -1.55 -9.80
CA GLN A 147 15.12 -0.61 -8.70
C GLN A 147 15.39 -1.40 -7.42
N GLU A 148 16.40 -0.99 -6.67
CA GLU A 148 16.65 -1.51 -5.32
C GLU A 148 15.67 -0.87 -4.35
N LEU A 149 14.46 -1.45 -4.26
CA LEU A 149 13.43 -0.98 -3.34
C LEU A 149 13.74 -1.40 -1.90
N ASP A 150 13.62 -0.45 -0.98
CA ASP A 150 13.56 -0.74 0.45
C ASP A 150 12.17 -1.34 0.78
N TYR A 151 11.12 -0.83 0.13
CA TYR A 151 9.72 -1.21 0.39
C TYR A 151 8.97 -1.63 -0.88
N PHE A 152 8.35 -2.81 -0.87
CA PHE A 152 7.27 -3.15 -1.80
C PHE A 152 6.13 -3.76 -0.98
N VAL A 153 5.11 -2.95 -0.71
CA VAL A 153 4.09 -3.27 0.29
C VAL A 153 2.74 -3.37 -0.39
N CYS A 154 2.06 -4.50 -0.19
CA CYS A 154 0.73 -4.76 -0.72
C CYS A 154 -0.28 -4.80 0.42
N TYR A 155 -1.35 -4.00 0.32
CA TYR A 155 -2.41 -4.03 1.31
C TYR A 155 -3.39 -5.15 0.97
N SER A 156 -3.27 -6.23 1.73
CA SER A 156 -4.13 -7.39 1.72
C SER A 156 -5.25 -7.22 2.77
N SER A 157 -5.97 -8.28 3.10
CA SER A 157 -7.00 -8.28 4.12
C SER A 157 -7.04 -9.63 4.85
N VAL A 158 -7.55 -9.65 6.08
CA VAL A 158 -7.82 -10.89 6.83
C VAL A 158 -8.76 -11.85 6.09
N THR A 159 -9.56 -11.33 5.16
CA THR A 159 -10.45 -12.13 4.30
C THR A 159 -9.70 -13.12 3.38
N SER A 160 -8.41 -12.91 3.14
CA SER A 160 -7.57 -13.85 2.37
C SER A 160 -7.46 -15.23 3.02
N PHE A 161 -7.47 -15.31 4.36
CA PHE A 161 -7.28 -16.59 5.08
C PHE A 161 -8.49 -16.99 5.93
N LEU A 162 -9.24 -16.03 6.50
CA LEU A 162 -10.50 -16.34 7.21
C LEU A 162 -11.69 -16.50 6.27
N GLY A 163 -11.61 -15.92 5.07
CA GLY A 163 -12.75 -15.83 4.15
C GLY A 163 -13.81 -14.83 4.62
N ASN A 164 -14.76 -14.56 3.72
CA ASN A 164 -16.02 -13.88 4.03
C ASN A 164 -17.05 -14.32 2.96
N SER A 165 -18.29 -14.62 3.37
CA SER A 165 -19.26 -15.40 2.59
C SER A 165 -19.70 -14.75 1.26
N THR A 166 -19.55 -13.42 1.14
CA THR A 166 -19.90 -12.65 -0.06
C THR A 166 -18.69 -12.07 -0.79
N GLN A 167 -17.48 -12.50 -0.43
CA GLN A 167 -16.24 -11.85 -0.85
C GLN A 167 -15.22 -12.84 -1.42
N ALA A 168 -15.68 -13.88 -2.11
CA ALA A 168 -14.81 -14.87 -2.74
C ALA A 168 -13.80 -14.24 -3.73
N ASN A 169 -14.26 -13.29 -4.55
CA ASN A 169 -13.42 -12.51 -5.46
C ASN A 169 -12.38 -11.64 -4.73
N TYR A 170 -12.77 -10.99 -3.62
CA TYR A 170 -11.88 -10.18 -2.80
C TYR A 170 -10.85 -11.02 -2.04
N ALA A 171 -11.27 -12.15 -1.47
CA ALA A 171 -10.38 -13.11 -0.81
C ALA A 171 -9.33 -13.65 -1.80
N ALA A 172 -9.74 -14.03 -3.01
CA ALA A 172 -8.83 -14.47 -4.08
C ALA A 172 -7.81 -13.37 -4.46
N ALA A 173 -8.28 -12.13 -4.65
CA ALA A 173 -7.42 -11.00 -5.00
C ALA A 173 -6.37 -10.69 -3.91
N ASN A 174 -6.74 -10.81 -2.63
CA ASN A 174 -5.85 -10.60 -1.50
C ASN A 174 -4.86 -11.76 -1.29
N SER A 175 -5.32 -13.01 -1.43
CA SER A 175 -4.46 -14.19 -1.36
C SER A 175 -3.36 -14.15 -2.42
N PHE A 176 -3.67 -13.64 -3.62
CA PHE A 176 -2.64 -13.39 -4.63
C PHE A 176 -1.56 -12.43 -4.13
N LEU A 177 -1.91 -11.32 -3.46
CA LEU A 177 -0.93 -10.36 -2.94
C LEU A 177 0.01 -11.01 -1.91
N ASP A 178 -0.56 -11.87 -1.06
CA ASP A 178 0.19 -12.56 0.00
C ASP A 178 1.23 -13.51 -0.59
N VAL A 179 0.81 -14.37 -1.52
CA VAL A 179 1.69 -15.31 -2.23
C VAL A 179 2.68 -14.56 -3.14
N PHE A 180 2.26 -13.47 -3.77
CA PHE A 180 3.15 -12.67 -4.63
C PHE A 180 4.26 -11.98 -3.84
N CYS A 181 3.96 -11.46 -2.64
CA CYS A 181 4.97 -10.89 -1.77
C CYS A 181 5.97 -11.96 -1.30
N LEU A 182 5.51 -13.18 -1.02
CA LEU A 182 6.40 -14.32 -0.74
C LEU A 182 7.29 -14.65 -1.95
N TYR A 183 6.72 -14.70 -3.16
CA TYR A 183 7.47 -14.89 -4.40
C TYR A 183 8.59 -13.85 -4.55
N ARG A 184 8.29 -12.56 -4.31
CA ARG A 184 9.29 -11.49 -4.39
C ARG A 184 10.44 -11.71 -3.39
N ARG A 185 10.13 -12.05 -2.14
CA ARG A 185 11.15 -12.34 -1.12
C ARG A 185 12.02 -13.53 -1.52
N ASN A 186 11.44 -14.59 -2.08
CA ASN A 186 12.20 -15.75 -2.59
C ASN A 186 13.11 -15.41 -3.78
N ARG A 187 12.90 -14.26 -4.44
CA ARG A 187 13.76 -13.71 -5.49
C ARG A 187 14.77 -12.68 -4.97
N GLY A 188 14.89 -12.50 -3.65
CA GLY A 188 15.75 -11.49 -3.03
C GLY A 188 15.23 -10.05 -3.20
N LEU A 189 13.97 -9.87 -3.56
CA LEU A 189 13.35 -8.55 -3.71
C LEU A 189 12.53 -8.20 -2.48
N SER A 190 12.48 -6.90 -2.12
CA SER A 190 11.56 -6.41 -1.09
C SER A 190 10.12 -6.79 -1.45
N GLY A 191 9.33 -7.23 -0.47
CA GLY A 191 7.97 -7.71 -0.64
C GLY A 191 7.30 -7.98 0.70
N GLN A 192 6.27 -7.22 1.05
CA GLN A 192 5.49 -7.37 2.27
C GLN A 192 4.01 -7.28 1.94
N SER A 193 3.20 -8.22 2.43
CA SER A 193 1.75 -8.07 2.42
C SER A 193 1.26 -7.77 3.83
N ILE A 194 0.21 -6.95 3.95
CA ILE A 194 -0.40 -6.62 5.24
C ILE A 194 -1.86 -7.00 5.19
N ASN A 195 -2.25 -7.99 5.99
CA ASN A 195 -3.64 -8.45 6.08
C ASN A 195 -4.42 -7.58 7.06
N TRP A 196 -4.91 -6.44 6.57
CA TRP A 196 -5.69 -5.52 7.38
C TRP A 196 -7.03 -6.12 7.81
N GLY A 197 -7.38 -5.90 9.08
CA GLY A 197 -8.70 -6.15 9.64
C GLY A 197 -9.70 -5.05 9.27
N ALA A 198 -10.78 -4.94 10.05
CA ALA A 198 -11.76 -3.87 9.92
C ALA A 198 -11.12 -2.49 10.18
N LEU A 199 -11.45 -1.49 9.35
CA LEU A 199 -10.89 -0.14 9.45
C LEU A 199 -11.96 0.93 9.27
N ASN A 200 -11.91 1.98 10.10
CA ASN A 200 -12.81 3.13 10.02
C ASN A 200 -12.41 4.17 8.94
N LEU A 201 -11.75 3.73 7.86
CA LEU A 201 -11.17 4.61 6.82
C LEU A 201 -11.90 4.54 5.45
N GLY A 202 -13.19 4.24 5.46
CA GLY A 202 -14.02 4.35 4.25
C GLY A 202 -14.15 3.09 3.40
N VAL A 203 -13.74 1.92 3.92
CA VAL A 203 -14.26 0.63 3.43
C VAL A 203 -15.34 0.17 4.40
N PRO A 204 -16.63 0.37 4.09
CA PRO A 204 -17.69 -0.12 4.97
C PRO A 204 -17.74 -1.65 4.92
N LEU A 205 -17.36 -2.31 6.02
CA LEU A 205 -17.83 -3.66 6.29
C LEU A 205 -19.31 -3.57 6.64
N LYS A 206 -20.17 -4.28 5.89
CA LYS A 206 -21.57 -4.46 6.25
C LYS A 206 -21.79 -5.94 6.59
N PRO A 207 -22.40 -6.27 7.74
CA PRO A 207 -22.83 -5.37 8.82
C PRO A 207 -21.63 -4.83 9.65
N PRO A 208 -21.80 -3.74 10.42
CA PRO A 208 -20.77 -3.27 11.34
C PRO A 208 -20.45 -4.34 12.38
N LEU A 209 -19.18 -4.55 12.69
CA LEU A 209 -18.77 -5.39 13.81
C LEU A 209 -19.31 -4.80 15.12
N PRO A 210 -19.79 -5.63 16.06
CA PRO A 210 -20.15 -5.20 17.40
C PRO A 210 -19.02 -4.38 18.02
N GLN A 211 -19.34 -3.36 18.82
CA GLN A 211 -18.35 -2.47 19.46
C GLN A 211 -17.25 -3.23 20.23
N ALA A 212 -17.54 -4.44 20.72
CA ALA A 212 -16.59 -5.30 21.42
C ALA A 212 -15.49 -5.92 20.52
N GLU A 213 -15.66 -5.92 19.20
CA GLU A 213 -14.69 -6.46 18.22
C GLU A 213 -13.96 -5.35 17.43
N GLN A 214 -14.29 -4.08 17.69
CA GLN A 214 -13.60 -2.93 17.11
C GLN A 214 -12.25 -2.76 17.81
N VAL A 215 -11.22 -3.42 17.30
CA VAL A 215 -9.87 -3.22 17.82
C VAL A 215 -9.36 -1.86 17.38
N GLN A 216 -9.43 -0.90 18.31
CA GLN A 216 -9.04 0.49 18.08
C GLN A 216 -7.52 0.62 18.28
N PHE A 217 -6.74 0.10 17.34
CA PHE A 217 -5.30 0.40 17.30
C PHE A 217 -5.08 1.79 16.70
N PRO A 218 -4.20 2.62 17.29
CA PRO A 218 -3.73 3.83 16.63
C PRO A 218 -3.07 3.44 15.31
N GLN A 219 -3.72 3.76 14.19
CA GLN A 219 -3.36 3.28 12.86
C GLN A 219 -1.94 3.65 12.38
N PRO A 220 -1.33 4.77 12.80
CA PRO A 220 0.09 5.04 12.54
C PRO A 220 1.03 4.00 13.18
N LEU A 221 0.68 3.45 14.35
CA LEU A 221 1.48 2.42 15.03
C LEU A 221 1.43 1.08 14.31
N LEU A 222 0.31 0.70 13.69
CA LEU A 222 0.23 -0.57 12.95
C LEU A 222 1.02 -0.51 11.64
N ILE A 223 1.01 0.63 10.96
CA ILE A 223 1.88 0.86 9.78
C ILE A 223 3.36 0.83 10.23
N ALA A 224 3.71 1.48 11.34
CA ALA A 224 5.08 1.47 11.87
C ALA A 224 5.56 0.08 12.33
N LEU A 225 4.66 -0.76 12.85
CA LEU A 225 4.97 -2.14 13.26
C LEU A 225 5.24 -3.05 12.07
N VAL A 226 4.58 -2.84 10.92
CA VAL A 226 4.67 -3.75 9.76
C VAL A 226 5.62 -3.25 8.67
N LEU A 227 5.98 -1.96 8.66
CA LEU A 227 6.97 -1.38 7.73
C LEU A 227 8.41 -1.41 8.26
N GLN A 228 8.71 -2.29 9.21
CA GLN A 228 10.07 -2.53 9.68
C GLN A 228 10.93 -3.10 8.52
N PRO A 229 12.23 -2.76 8.43
CA PRO A 229 13.12 -3.29 7.40
C PRO A 229 13.17 -4.85 7.40
N PRO A 230 13.50 -5.48 6.25
CA PRO A 230 13.41 -6.95 6.06
C PRO A 230 14.16 -7.79 7.10
N SER A 231 15.20 -7.23 7.73
CA SER A 231 15.98 -7.86 8.79
C SER A 231 15.17 -8.19 10.06
N ILE A 232 13.98 -7.61 10.24
CA ILE A 232 13.14 -7.79 11.43
C ILE A 232 12.03 -8.82 11.19
N LEU A 233 11.51 -8.92 9.96
CA LEU A 233 10.41 -9.84 9.62
C LEU A 233 10.84 -11.31 9.58
N MET A 234 12.13 -11.61 9.46
CA MET A 234 12.64 -12.98 9.62
C MET A 234 12.46 -13.53 11.05
N ALA A 235 12.20 -12.69 12.05
CA ALA A 235 11.93 -13.14 13.42
C ALA A 235 10.45 -13.46 13.70
N PHE A 236 9.54 -13.19 12.74
CA PHE A 236 8.09 -13.34 12.91
C PHE A 236 7.40 -14.17 11.79
N CYS A 237 8.18 -14.92 11.01
CA CYS A 237 7.67 -15.97 10.11
C CYS A 237 7.88 -17.35 10.74
#